data_AF-A0AA35QXR3-F1
#
_entry.id   AF-A0AA35QXR3-F1
#
_cell.length_a   1.000
_cell.length_b   1.000
_cell.length_c   1.000
_cell.angle_alpha   90.00
_cell.angle_beta   90.00
_cell.angle_gamma   90.00
#
_symmetry.space_group_name_H-M   'P 1'
#
loop_
_entity.id
_entity.type
_entity.pdbx_description
1 polymer ?
#
loop_
_entity_poly.entity_id
_entity_poly.type
_entity_poly.pdbx_seq_one_letter_code
_entity_poly.pdbx_strand_id
1 'polypeptide(L)'
;MKNWLALLPCAYLGKDRQEPDYVKAKRDVLRLKFNWLFLVLASTVRAINYTCVIPTNHQFIINPTTKTLNITNENIEPGLEQSETFYSLTYVVLFSTFTIAAIGTGLLFNHVPTWYLFMFSTLSHTLGYLLYALATNGWLMILARGLAGVQLAASTSLVFAYCSVSFEKYTENLKILGKYEKKEAERVKGYIFSLFIVGNMLGYAIGIGKL
;
A
#
# COMPACT_ATOMS: atom_id res chain seq x y z
N MET A 1 9.74 26.74 -16.87
CA MET A 1 8.49 26.00 -17.20
C MET A 1 7.61 25.95 -15.96
N LYS A 2 6.57 26.78 -15.91
CA LYS A 2 5.56 26.84 -14.84
C LYS A 2 4.28 26.17 -15.36
N ASN A 3 3.47 25.64 -14.44
CA ASN A 3 2.05 25.28 -14.58
C ASN A 3 1.67 23.90 -15.15
N TRP A 4 1.91 22.83 -14.40
CA TRP A 4 1.11 21.59 -14.50
C TRP A 4 0.70 20.94 -13.15
N LEU A 5 1.01 21.57 -12.02
CA LEU A 5 0.66 21.06 -10.67
C LEU A 5 -0.78 21.42 -10.21
N ALA A 6 -1.64 21.89 -11.11
CA ALA A 6 -2.95 22.44 -10.76
C ALA A 6 -4.12 21.43 -10.69
N LEU A 7 -3.86 20.11 -10.77
CA LEU A 7 -4.91 19.09 -10.83
C LEU A 7 -4.97 18.13 -9.62
N LEU A 8 -4.26 18.44 -8.54
CA LEU A 8 -4.55 17.91 -7.19
C LEU A 8 -5.21 19.04 -6.38
N PRO A 9 -5.99 18.79 -5.30
CA PRO A 9 -6.81 19.80 -4.58
C PRO A 9 -6.00 20.87 -3.81
N CYS A 10 -4.83 21.23 -4.34
CA CYS A 10 -3.86 22.18 -3.86
C CYS A 10 -3.52 23.17 -4.98
N ALA A 11 -4.49 23.83 -5.61
CA ALA A 11 -4.18 24.88 -6.59
C ALA A 11 -5.28 25.92 -6.73
N TYR A 12 -5.45 26.75 -5.71
CA TYR A 12 -5.44 28.21 -5.86
C TYR A 12 -5.58 28.82 -4.48
N LEU A 13 -4.59 29.59 -4.04
CA LEU A 13 -4.80 30.83 -3.29
C LEU A 13 -3.48 31.62 -3.39
N GLY A 14 -3.62 32.84 -3.89
CA GLY A 14 -2.54 33.68 -4.39
C GLY A 14 -1.43 33.96 -3.39
N LYS A 15 -0.27 34.23 -3.98
CA LYS A 15 0.84 34.95 -3.37
C LYS A 15 0.35 36.30 -2.81
N ASP A 16 1.01 36.73 -1.73
CA ASP A 16 1.07 38.11 -1.21
C ASP A 16 0.20 38.50 0.01
N ARG A 17 -0.14 37.54 0.89
CA ARG A 17 -0.29 37.85 2.33
C ARG A 17 0.54 36.87 3.15
N GLN A 18 1.38 37.40 4.03
CA GLN A 18 2.02 36.62 5.09
C GLN A 18 0.89 36.07 5.95
N GLU A 19 0.52 34.81 5.69
CA GLU A 19 -0.54 34.16 6.41
C GLU A 19 -0.12 34.01 7.88
N PRO A 20 -0.96 34.40 8.86
CA PRO A 20 -0.61 34.26 10.25
C PRO A 20 -0.28 32.80 10.57
N ASP A 21 0.77 32.57 11.38
CA ASP A 21 1.24 31.22 11.70
C ASP A 21 0.14 30.33 12.28
N TYR A 22 -0.84 30.91 12.99
CA TYR A 22 -2.00 30.17 13.50
C TYR A 22 -2.92 29.62 12.39
N VAL A 23 -3.14 30.37 11.29
CA VAL A 23 -4.00 29.92 10.18
C VAL A 23 -3.30 28.81 9.41
N LYS A 24 -1.99 28.97 9.18
CA LYS A 24 -1.13 27.96 8.56
C LYS A 24 -1.09 26.68 9.40
N ALA A 25 -0.88 26.78 10.71
CA ALA A 25 -0.86 25.63 11.61
C ALA A 25 -2.21 24.90 11.65
N LYS A 26 -3.33 25.62 11.67
CA LYS A 26 -4.68 25.03 11.62
C LYS A 26 -4.90 24.23 10.32
N ARG A 27 -4.47 24.78 9.19
CA ARG A 27 -4.55 24.12 7.88
C ARG A 27 -3.68 22.87 7.82
N ASP A 28 -2.44 22.97 8.29
CA ASP A 28 -1.49 21.85 8.30
C ASP A 28 -1.99 20.70 9.19
N VAL A 29 -2.54 21.00 10.37
CA VAL A 29 -3.18 20.01 11.25
C VAL A 29 -4.30 19.26 10.54
N LEU A 30 -5.20 19.97 9.85
CA LEU A 30 -6.30 19.35 9.12
C LEU A 30 -5.79 18.47 7.97
N ARG A 31 -4.78 18.97 7.24
CA ARG A 31 -4.15 18.25 6.13
C ARG A 31 -3.47 16.96 6.60
N LEU A 32 -2.77 16.99 7.73
CA LEU A 32 -2.11 15.81 8.31
C LEU A 32 -3.14 14.76 8.70
N LYS A 33 -4.24 15.16 9.36
CA LYS A 33 -5.35 14.24 9.69
C LYS A 33 -5.97 13.60 8.45
N PHE A 34 -6.20 14.37 7.39
CA PHE A 34 -6.74 13.86 6.14
C PHE A 34 -5.76 12.89 5.44
N ASN A 35 -4.47 13.22 5.43
CA ASN A 35 -3.45 12.33 4.88
C ASN A 35 -3.38 10.99 5.64
N TRP A 36 -3.49 11.01 6.97
CA TRP A 36 -3.54 9.77 7.75
C TRP A 36 -4.76 8.93 7.42
N LEU A 37 -5.95 9.55 7.29
CA LEU A 37 -7.16 8.84 6.86
C LEU A 37 -6.97 8.19 5.47
N PHE A 38 -6.38 8.93 4.53
CA PHE A 38 -6.09 8.41 3.19
C PHE A 38 -5.13 7.21 3.24
N LEU A 39 -4.08 7.26 4.07
CA LEU A 39 -3.15 6.14 4.24
C LEU A 39 -3.84 4.90 4.82
N VAL A 40 -4.78 5.07 5.76
CA VAL A 40 -5.57 3.97 6.32
C VAL A 40 -6.45 3.34 5.25
N LEU A 41 -7.16 4.15 4.45
CA LEU A 41 -7.99 3.66 3.34
C LEU A 41 -7.14 2.92 2.30
N ALA A 42 -6.02 3.51 1.88
CA ALA A 42 -5.11 2.88 0.92
C ALA A 42 -4.56 1.54 1.44
N SER A 43 -4.23 1.47 2.74
CA SER A 43 -3.76 0.23 3.38
C SER A 43 -4.86 -0.84 3.46
N THR A 44 -6.11 -0.43 3.69
CA THR A 44 -7.26 -1.32 3.73
C THR A 44 -7.53 -1.92 2.35
N VAL A 45 -7.59 -1.08 1.31
CA VAL A 45 -7.76 -1.54 -0.08
C VAL A 45 -6.65 -2.51 -0.49
N ARG A 46 -5.39 -2.20 -0.12
CA ARG A 46 -4.26 -3.10 -0.35
C ARG A 46 -4.45 -4.46 0.32
N ALA A 47 -4.86 -4.47 1.59
CA ALA A 47 -5.08 -5.71 2.33
C ALA A 47 -6.24 -6.52 1.76
N ILE A 48 -7.35 -5.89 1.33
CA ILE A 48 -8.44 -6.56 0.60
C ILE A 48 -7.88 -7.22 -0.67
N ASN A 49 -7.16 -6.46 -1.51
CA ASN A 49 -6.64 -6.99 -2.75
C ASN A 49 -5.71 -8.18 -2.50
N TYR A 50 -4.81 -8.08 -1.51
CA TYR A 50 -3.89 -9.17 -1.18
C TYR A 50 -4.63 -10.44 -0.69
N THR A 51 -5.70 -10.27 0.09
CA THR A 51 -6.48 -11.39 0.64
C THR A 51 -7.35 -12.05 -0.41
N CYS A 52 -7.95 -11.30 -1.34
CA CYS A 52 -8.70 -11.87 -2.45
C CYS A 52 -7.78 -12.60 -3.45
N VAL A 53 -6.54 -12.10 -3.62
CA VAL A 53 -5.56 -12.61 -4.58
C VAL A 53 -4.89 -13.91 -4.11
N ILE A 54 -4.71 -14.15 -2.82
CA ILE A 54 -4.04 -15.36 -2.31
C ILE A 54 -4.78 -16.67 -2.71
N PRO A 55 -6.07 -16.83 -2.41
CA PRO A 55 -6.81 -18.07 -2.65
C PRO A 55 -7.14 -18.26 -4.13
N THR A 56 -7.50 -17.17 -4.82
CA THR A 56 -7.68 -17.19 -6.28
C THR A 56 -6.39 -17.56 -7.00
N ASN A 57 -5.23 -17.14 -6.50
CA ASN A 57 -3.94 -17.58 -7.03
C ASN A 57 -3.64 -19.04 -6.73
N HIS A 58 -3.98 -19.57 -5.54
CA HIS A 58 -3.77 -21.00 -5.26
C HIS A 58 -4.57 -21.86 -6.23
N GLN A 59 -5.86 -21.54 -6.39
CA GLN A 59 -6.74 -22.16 -7.38
C GLN A 59 -6.15 -21.99 -8.79
N PHE A 60 -5.87 -20.77 -9.24
CA PHE A 60 -5.34 -20.52 -10.59
C PHE A 60 -4.00 -21.22 -10.88
N ILE A 61 -3.08 -21.27 -9.91
CA ILE A 61 -1.75 -21.86 -10.09
C ILE A 61 -1.84 -23.39 -10.11
N ILE A 62 -2.68 -23.98 -9.26
CA ILE A 62 -2.67 -25.43 -9.01
C ILE A 62 -3.75 -26.15 -9.79
N ASN A 63 -4.85 -25.47 -10.19
CA ASN A 63 -6.09 -26.11 -10.67
C ASN A 63 -5.76 -27.28 -11.61
N PRO A 64 -5.94 -28.52 -11.14
CA PRO A 64 -5.62 -29.69 -11.94
C PRO A 64 -6.82 -29.97 -12.84
N THR A 65 -6.98 -29.19 -13.91
CA THR A 65 -7.95 -29.48 -14.98
C THR A 65 -7.70 -30.83 -15.67
N THR A 66 -6.58 -31.49 -15.36
CA THR A 66 -6.09 -32.69 -16.07
C THR A 66 -6.09 -34.01 -15.29
N LYS A 67 -6.66 -34.11 -14.06
CA LYS A 67 -6.65 -35.40 -13.33
C LYS A 67 -7.94 -36.20 -13.30
N THR A 68 -9.05 -35.71 -13.83
CA THR A 68 -10.25 -36.54 -14.07
C THR A 68 -11.20 -35.80 -14.98
N LEU A 69 -11.19 -36.09 -16.29
CA LEU A 69 -12.33 -35.76 -17.15
C LEU A 69 -12.43 -36.79 -18.27
N ASN A 70 -13.26 -37.81 -17.98
CA ASN A 70 -14.15 -38.36 -18.98
C ASN A 70 -14.95 -37.17 -19.54
N ILE A 71 -14.77 -36.87 -20.82
CA ILE A 71 -15.26 -35.66 -21.45
C ILE A 71 -16.79 -35.64 -21.42
N THR A 72 -17.35 -34.79 -20.56
CA THR A 72 -18.66 -34.17 -20.76
C THR A 72 -18.46 -32.66 -20.69
N ASN A 73 -18.95 -31.95 -21.71
CA ASN A 73 -18.79 -30.52 -21.98
C ASN A 73 -19.11 -29.59 -20.79
N GLU A 74 -18.20 -29.48 -19.82
CA GLU A 74 -18.26 -28.46 -18.78
C GLU A 74 -16.97 -27.63 -18.78
N ASN A 75 -17.15 -26.32 -18.64
CA ASN A 75 -16.14 -25.28 -18.83
C ASN A 75 -14.80 -25.63 -18.15
N ILE A 76 -13.76 -25.88 -18.96
CA ILE A 76 -12.38 -25.98 -18.47
C ILE A 76 -11.99 -24.60 -17.94
N GLU A 77 -11.93 -24.44 -16.62
CA GLU A 77 -11.40 -23.22 -16.01
C GLU A 77 -9.90 -23.13 -16.28
N PRO A 78 -9.40 -22.03 -16.86
CA PRO A 78 -7.98 -21.90 -17.18
C PRO A 78 -7.15 -21.81 -15.89
N GLY A 79 -6.22 -22.74 -15.72
CA GLY A 79 -5.19 -22.74 -14.67
C GLY A 79 -3.79 -22.94 -15.24
N LEU A 80 -2.74 -22.65 -14.46
CA LEU A 80 -1.34 -22.83 -14.86
C LEU A 80 -0.83 -24.27 -14.68
N GLU A 81 -1.63 -25.15 -14.07
CA GLU A 81 -1.33 -26.56 -13.79
C GLU A 81 0.07 -26.79 -13.15
N GLN A 82 0.45 -25.90 -12.22
CA GLN A 82 1.73 -25.98 -11.53
C GLN A 82 1.62 -26.75 -10.20
N SER A 83 2.76 -27.16 -9.67
CA SER A 83 2.84 -27.88 -8.39
C SER A 83 2.63 -26.98 -7.16
N GLU A 84 2.27 -27.59 -6.03
CA GLU A 84 2.31 -26.95 -4.70
C GLU A 84 3.70 -26.38 -4.36
N THR A 85 4.77 -27.03 -4.82
CA THR A 85 6.15 -26.52 -4.69
C THR A 85 6.33 -25.22 -5.46
N PHE A 86 5.78 -25.13 -6.66
CA PHE A 86 5.79 -23.91 -7.46
C PHE A 86 4.96 -22.80 -6.80
N TYR A 87 3.76 -23.12 -6.29
CA TYR A 87 2.96 -22.18 -5.50
C TYR A 87 3.75 -21.66 -4.29
N SER A 88 4.42 -22.53 -3.55
CA SER A 88 5.28 -22.15 -2.42
C SER A 88 6.43 -21.24 -2.84
N LEU A 89 7.07 -21.52 -3.99
CA LEU A 89 8.11 -20.67 -4.56
C LEU A 89 7.62 -19.23 -4.80
N THR A 90 6.35 -19.05 -5.21
CA THR A 90 5.79 -17.70 -5.40
C THR A 90 5.74 -16.87 -4.11
N TYR A 91 5.55 -17.51 -2.94
CA TYR A 91 5.66 -16.84 -1.64
C TYR A 91 7.09 -16.55 -1.24
N VAL A 92 7.99 -17.50 -1.49
CA VAL A 92 9.43 -17.28 -1.24
C VAL A 92 9.90 -16.04 -2.01
N VAL A 93 9.52 -15.91 -3.28
CA VAL A 93 9.85 -14.75 -4.11
C VAL A 93 9.23 -13.47 -3.54
N LEU A 94 7.95 -13.49 -3.16
CA LEU A 94 7.28 -12.36 -2.54
C LEU A 94 8.01 -11.88 -1.27
N PHE A 95 8.31 -12.78 -0.33
CA PHE A 95 8.95 -12.41 0.94
C PHE A 95 10.42 -12.00 0.76
N SER A 96 11.13 -12.63 -0.17
CA SER A 96 12.52 -12.25 -0.47
C SER A 96 12.59 -10.85 -1.07
N THR A 97 11.75 -10.57 -2.07
CA THR A 97 11.67 -9.24 -2.70
C THR A 97 11.14 -8.18 -1.74
N PHE A 98 10.19 -8.51 -0.87
CA PHE A 98 9.78 -7.66 0.24
C PHE A 98 10.96 -7.27 1.12
N THR A 99 11.75 -8.25 1.56
CA THR A 99 12.88 -8.00 2.47
C THR A 99 13.92 -7.09 1.81
N ILE A 100 14.31 -7.40 0.57
CA ILE A 100 15.28 -6.61 -0.20
C ILE A 100 14.77 -5.18 -0.41
N ALA A 101 13.51 -5.02 -0.82
CA ALA A 101 12.92 -3.71 -1.07
C ALA A 101 12.71 -2.91 0.22
N ALA A 102 12.47 -3.54 1.36
CA ALA A 102 12.33 -2.87 2.65
C ALA A 102 13.66 -2.25 3.09
N ILE A 103 14.76 -3.01 2.94
CA ILE A 103 16.12 -2.52 3.18
C ILE A 103 16.43 -1.36 2.22
N GLY A 104 16.19 -1.55 0.92
CA GLY A 104 16.41 -0.52 -0.09
C GLY A 104 15.61 0.76 0.17
N THR A 105 14.35 0.63 0.56
CA THR A 105 13.49 1.77 0.93
C THR A 105 14.04 2.51 2.14
N GLY A 106 14.51 1.79 3.16
CA GLY A 106 15.14 2.37 4.35
C GLY A 106 16.39 3.18 4.01
N LEU A 107 17.25 2.65 3.12
CA LEU A 107 18.44 3.35 2.63
C LEU A 107 18.07 4.61 1.83
N LEU A 108 17.04 4.54 0.97
CA LEU A 108 16.64 5.64 0.10
C LEU A 108 15.80 6.71 0.81
N PHE A 109 15.21 6.42 1.97
CA PHE A 109 14.25 7.31 2.63
C PHE A 109 14.81 8.72 2.90
N ASN A 110 16.09 8.81 3.25
CA ASN A 110 16.76 10.09 3.55
C ASN A 110 17.35 10.77 2.30
N HIS A 111 17.45 10.07 1.17
CA HIS A 111 18.11 10.57 -0.04
C HIS A 111 17.13 10.87 -1.17
N VAL A 112 15.95 10.26 -1.14
CA VAL A 112 14.92 10.38 -2.18
C VAL A 112 13.66 10.97 -1.56
N PRO A 113 13.06 12.01 -2.17
CA PRO A 113 11.79 12.52 -1.70
C PRO A 113 10.74 11.40 -1.58
N THR A 114 10.11 11.30 -0.40
CA THR A 114 9.18 10.22 -0.05
C THR A 114 8.08 9.98 -1.08
N TRP A 115 7.64 11.03 -1.78
CA TRP A 115 6.62 10.94 -2.81
C TRP A 115 7.06 10.14 -4.05
N TYR A 116 8.34 10.19 -4.44
CA TYR A 116 8.88 9.35 -5.50
C TYR A 116 8.86 7.87 -5.10
N LEU A 117 9.17 7.59 -3.83
CA LEU A 117 9.11 6.22 -3.28
C LEU A 117 7.68 5.70 -3.26
N PHE A 118 6.69 6.55 -2.95
CA PHE A 118 5.27 6.22 -3.08
C PHE A 118 4.86 5.94 -4.54
N MET A 119 5.25 6.79 -5.49
CA MET A 119 4.93 6.56 -6.90
C MET A 119 5.56 5.26 -7.42
N PHE A 120 6.82 5.00 -7.08
CA PHE A 120 7.49 3.75 -7.45
C PHE A 120 6.74 2.54 -6.88
N SER A 121 6.34 2.60 -5.60
CA SER A 121 5.51 1.57 -4.97
C SER A 121 4.20 1.33 -5.72
N THR A 122 3.48 2.40 -6.08
CA THR A 122 2.20 2.31 -6.83
C THR A 122 2.41 1.76 -8.25
N LEU A 123 3.49 2.13 -8.93
CA LEU A 123 3.85 1.59 -10.24
C LEU A 123 4.16 0.09 -10.15
N SER A 124 4.97 -0.33 -9.17
CA SER A 124 5.21 -1.76 -8.91
C SER A 124 3.92 -2.51 -8.60
N HIS A 125 2.98 -1.90 -7.86
CA HIS A 125 1.65 -2.47 -7.64
C HIS A 125 0.94 -2.71 -8.97
N THR A 126 0.77 -1.66 -9.76
CA THR A 126 -0.05 -1.68 -10.97
C THR A 126 0.51 -2.67 -11.99
N LEU A 127 1.83 -2.67 -12.17
CA LEU A 127 2.52 -3.64 -13.02
C LEU A 127 2.38 -5.07 -12.48
N GLY A 128 2.48 -5.27 -11.17
CA GLY A 128 2.25 -6.57 -10.55
C GLY A 128 0.85 -7.12 -10.85
N TYR A 129 -0.20 -6.32 -10.67
CA TYR A 129 -1.58 -6.72 -10.97
C TYR A 129 -1.83 -6.92 -12.47
N LEU A 130 -1.20 -6.12 -13.32
CA LEU A 130 -1.27 -6.33 -14.77
C LEU A 130 -0.63 -7.67 -15.16
N LEU A 131 0.51 -8.02 -14.57
CA LEU A 131 1.15 -9.33 -14.78
C LEU A 131 0.31 -10.48 -14.24
N TYR A 132 -0.37 -10.32 -13.09
CA TYR A 132 -1.34 -11.31 -12.61
C TYR A 132 -2.49 -11.50 -13.60
N ALA A 133 -3.10 -10.40 -14.08
CA ALA A 133 -4.23 -10.45 -15.00
C ALA A 133 -3.87 -11.06 -16.36
N LEU A 134 -2.60 -10.95 -16.77
CA LEU A 134 -2.08 -11.47 -18.04
C LEU A 134 -1.24 -12.74 -17.87
N ALA A 135 -1.27 -13.37 -16.70
CA ALA A 135 -0.41 -14.52 -16.40
C ALA A 135 -0.82 -15.73 -17.25
N THR A 136 -0.10 -15.98 -18.34
CA THR A 136 -0.27 -17.17 -19.19
C THR A 136 0.70 -18.30 -18.84
N ASN A 137 1.65 -18.06 -17.94
CA ASN A 137 2.65 -19.02 -17.51
C ASN A 137 3.13 -18.71 -16.08
N GLY A 138 3.82 -19.68 -15.46
CA GLY A 138 4.37 -19.54 -14.11
C GLY A 138 5.37 -18.39 -13.96
N TRP A 139 6.19 -18.07 -14.96
CA TRP A 139 7.19 -17.01 -14.83
C TRP A 139 6.57 -15.61 -14.69
N LEU A 140 5.46 -15.35 -15.40
CA LEU A 140 4.68 -14.12 -15.21
C LEU A 140 4.11 -14.03 -13.79
N MET A 141 3.67 -15.16 -13.22
CA MET A 141 3.24 -15.25 -11.83
C MET A 141 4.37 -14.93 -10.83
N ILE A 142 5.57 -15.45 -11.08
CA ILE A 142 6.77 -15.15 -10.27
C ILE A 142 7.13 -13.65 -10.33
N LEU A 143 7.11 -13.05 -11.51
CA LEU A 143 7.37 -11.62 -11.68
C LEU A 143 6.29 -10.76 -11.00
N ALA A 144 5.02 -11.12 -11.18
CA ALA A 144 3.88 -10.45 -10.52
C ALA A 144 4.04 -10.46 -8.99
N ARG A 145 4.43 -11.62 -8.43
CA ARG A 145 4.69 -11.80 -7.00
C ARG A 145 5.91 -11.01 -6.53
N GLY A 146 6.97 -10.95 -7.32
CA GLY A 146 8.13 -10.12 -7.01
C GLY A 146 7.78 -8.62 -6.92
N LEU A 147 7.02 -8.11 -7.90
CA LEU A 147 6.55 -6.72 -7.89
C LEU A 147 5.59 -6.43 -6.72
N ALA A 148 4.72 -7.38 -6.38
CA ALA A 148 3.88 -7.28 -5.19
C ALA A 148 4.71 -7.20 -3.89
N GLY A 149 5.81 -7.95 -3.80
CA GLY A 149 6.72 -7.92 -2.65
C GLY A 149 7.41 -6.56 -2.51
N VAL A 150 7.94 -6.01 -3.62
CA VAL A 150 8.53 -4.65 -3.66
C VAL A 150 7.53 -3.60 -3.19
N GLN A 151 6.31 -3.67 -3.71
CA GLN A 151 5.24 -2.74 -3.34
C GLN A 151 4.87 -2.85 -1.86
N LEU A 152 4.72 -4.06 -1.33
CA LEU A 152 4.40 -4.33 0.06
C LEU A 152 5.44 -3.73 1.00
N ALA A 153 6.71 -3.85 0.64
CA ALA A 153 7.83 -3.30 1.41
C ALA A 153 7.83 -1.78 1.42
N ALA A 154 7.79 -1.18 0.23
CA ALA A 154 7.79 0.27 0.11
C ALA A 154 6.58 0.88 0.84
N SER A 155 5.38 0.35 0.64
CA SER A 155 4.18 0.87 1.31
C SER A 155 4.25 0.74 2.83
N THR A 156 4.67 -0.41 3.37
CA THR A 156 4.73 -0.62 4.83
C THR A 156 5.77 0.28 5.47
N SER A 157 7.01 0.29 4.94
CA SER A 157 8.10 1.10 5.50
C SER A 157 7.85 2.60 5.35
N LEU A 158 7.33 3.05 4.19
CA LEU A 158 7.03 4.46 3.95
C LEU A 158 5.86 4.96 4.81
N VAL A 159 4.83 4.15 5.04
CA VAL A 159 3.72 4.53 5.92
C VAL A 159 4.22 4.77 7.33
N PHE A 160 5.05 3.87 7.89
CA PHE A 160 5.60 4.07 9.23
C PHE A 160 6.49 5.30 9.33
N ALA A 161 7.40 5.48 8.36
CA ALA A 161 8.30 6.61 8.35
C ALA A 161 7.53 7.94 8.14
N TYR A 162 6.55 7.97 7.24
CA TYR A 162 5.66 9.12 7.05
C TYR A 162 4.87 9.44 8.32
N CYS A 163 4.25 8.44 8.95
CA CYS A 163 3.49 8.63 10.20
C CYS A 163 4.37 9.20 11.32
N SER A 164 5.63 8.78 11.43
CA SER A 164 6.57 9.35 12.41
C SER A 164 6.84 10.84 12.14
N VAL A 165 7.28 11.19 10.93
CA VAL A 165 7.63 12.57 10.57
C VAL A 165 6.42 13.50 10.58
N SER A 166 5.27 13.02 10.08
CA SER A 166 4.03 13.78 10.07
C SER A 166 3.47 14.01 11.47
N PHE A 167 3.71 13.08 12.41
CA PHE A 167 3.31 13.25 13.81
C PHE A 167 4.14 14.32 14.52
N GLU A 168 5.46 14.37 14.29
CA GLU A 168 6.30 15.45 14.82
C GLU A 168 5.78 16.82 14.36
N LYS A 169 5.56 16.97 13.05
CA LYS A 169 4.99 18.19 12.47
C LYS A 169 3.58 18.51 13.01
N TYR A 170 2.76 17.49 13.28
CA TYR A 170 1.45 17.67 13.91
C TYR A 170 1.60 18.27 15.32
N THR A 171 2.52 17.72 16.13
CA THR A 171 2.74 18.21 17.51
C THR A 171 3.28 19.64 17.53
N GLU A 172 4.16 20.02 16.60
CA GLU A 172 4.64 21.39 16.45
C GLU A 172 3.49 22.36 16.15
N ASN A 173 2.62 22.01 15.20
CA ASN A 173 1.46 22.84 14.87
C ASN A 173 0.46 22.94 16.03
N LEU A 174 0.29 21.88 16.84
CA LEU A 174 -0.54 21.96 18.05
C LEU A 174 0.04 22.93 19.09
N LYS A 175 1.38 22.99 19.23
CA LYS A 175 2.04 23.96 20.12
C LYS A 175 1.78 25.38 19.66
N ILE A 176 1.90 25.66 18.36
CA ILE A 176 1.59 26.98 17.76
C ILE A 176 0.13 27.37 18.03
N LEU A 177 -0.79 26.41 17.99
CA LEU A 177 -2.21 26.64 18.24
C LEU A 177 -2.58 26.76 19.74
N GLY A 178 -1.64 26.56 20.66
CA GLY A 178 -1.92 26.51 22.10
C GLY A 178 -2.80 25.31 22.51
N LYS A 179 -2.84 24.25 21.70
CA LYS A 179 -3.67 23.05 21.89
C LYS A 179 -2.86 21.79 22.19
N TYR A 180 -1.58 21.95 22.49
CA TYR A 180 -0.72 20.80 22.75
C TYR A 180 -0.96 20.25 24.15
N GLU A 181 -1.52 19.05 24.21
CA GLU A 181 -1.56 18.23 25.41
C GLU A 181 -0.78 16.92 25.17
N LYS A 182 0.26 16.67 25.97
CA LYS A 182 1.14 15.50 25.81
C LYS A 182 0.37 14.17 25.77
N LYS A 183 -0.61 14.02 26.67
CA LYS A 183 -1.45 12.82 26.77
C LYS A 183 -2.33 12.63 25.52
N GLU A 184 -2.84 13.71 24.95
CA GLU A 184 -3.64 13.65 23.72
C GLU A 184 -2.76 13.35 22.50
N ALA A 185 -1.57 13.95 22.42
CA ALA A 185 -0.61 13.66 21.36
C ALA A 185 -0.19 12.18 21.36
N GLU A 186 0.15 11.60 22.51
CA GLU A 186 0.49 10.17 22.62
C GLU A 186 -0.68 9.26 22.22
N ARG A 187 -1.93 9.63 22.59
CA ARG A 187 -3.12 8.91 22.10
C ARG A 187 -3.26 8.98 20.59
N VAL A 188 -3.08 10.16 19.98
CA VAL A 188 -3.15 10.32 18.52
C VAL A 188 -2.08 9.49 17.82
N LYS A 189 -0.86 9.45 18.35
CA LYS A 189 0.19 8.54 17.85
C LYS A 189 -0.29 7.10 17.88
N GLY A 190 -0.77 6.63 19.03
CA GLY A 190 -1.34 5.29 19.17
C GLY A 190 -2.44 5.00 18.15
N TYR A 191 -3.40 5.92 17.98
CA TYR A 191 -4.49 5.77 17.01
C TYR A 191 -4.00 5.63 15.57
N ILE A 192 -2.98 6.39 15.14
CA ILE A 192 -2.45 6.29 13.77
C ILE A 192 -1.88 4.89 13.50
N PHE A 193 -1.11 4.34 14.44
CA PHE A 193 -0.56 2.98 14.32
C PHE A 193 -1.66 1.92 14.40
N SER A 194 -2.61 2.05 15.34
CA SER A 194 -3.74 1.13 15.48
C SER A 194 -4.64 1.15 14.24
N LEU A 195 -4.88 2.31 13.62
CA LEU A 195 -5.70 2.41 12.41
C LEU A 195 -5.05 1.69 11.22
N PHE A 196 -3.72 1.69 11.11
CA PHE A 196 -3.03 0.91 10.07
C PHE A 196 -3.22 -0.60 10.30
N ILE A 197 -3.11 -1.06 11.55
CA ILE A 197 -3.33 -2.47 11.90
C ILE A 197 -4.79 -2.86 11.62
N VAL A 198 -5.74 -2.07 12.10
CA VAL A 198 -7.18 -2.29 11.88
C VAL A 198 -7.52 -2.27 10.40
N GLY A 199 -6.96 -1.36 9.60
CA GLY A 199 -7.15 -1.34 8.15
C GLY A 199 -6.66 -2.63 7.47
N ASN A 200 -5.50 -3.16 7.88
CA ASN A 200 -5.03 -4.46 7.39
C ASN A 200 -5.99 -5.60 7.83
N MET A 201 -6.38 -5.65 9.10
CA MET A 201 -7.28 -6.68 9.64
C MET A 201 -8.66 -6.65 8.97
N LEU A 202 -9.24 -5.47 8.77
CA LEU A 202 -10.50 -5.29 8.04
C LEU A 202 -10.35 -5.76 6.60
N GLY A 203 -9.22 -5.47 5.95
CA GLY A 203 -8.98 -5.96 4.60
C GLY A 203 -8.90 -7.48 4.52
N TYR A 204 -8.26 -8.12 5.49
CA TYR A 204 -8.26 -9.58 5.62
C TYR A 204 -9.66 -10.13 5.90
N ALA A 205 -10.41 -9.54 6.82
CA ALA A 205 -11.76 -9.99 7.17
C ALA A 205 -12.74 -9.88 5.98
N ILE A 206 -12.71 -8.76 5.26
CA ILE A 206 -13.54 -8.53 4.06
C ILE A 206 -13.13 -9.46 2.93
N GLY A 207 -11.82 -9.67 2.74
CA GLY A 207 -11.31 -10.57 1.71
C GLY A 207 -11.68 -12.03 1.98
N ILE A 208 -11.60 -12.48 3.24
CA ILE A 208 -11.99 -13.84 3.63
C ILE A 208 -13.49 -14.07 3.49
N GLY A 209 -14.32 -13.09 3.85
CA GLY A 209 -15.79 -13.22 3.73
C GLY A 209 -16.33 -13.27 2.30
N LYS A 210 -15.47 -13.13 1.28
CA LYS A 210 -15.81 -13.25 -0.14
C LYS A 210 -15.28 -14.52 -0.82
N LEU A 211 -14.58 -15.38 -0.07
CA LEU A 211 -14.15 -16.71 -0.48
C LEU A 211 -15.18 -17.75 -0.03
#